data_AF-A0A2A5B187-F1
#
_entry.id   AF-A0A2A5B187-F1
#
_cell.length_a   1.000
_cell.length_b   1.000
_cell.length_c   1.000
_cell.angle_alpha   90.00
_cell.angle_beta   90.00
_cell.angle_gamma   90.00
#
_symmetry.space_group_name_H-M   'P 1'
#
loop_
_entity.id
_entity.type
_entity.pdbx_description
1 polymer ?
#
loop_
_entity_poly.entity_id
_entity_poly.type
_entity_poly.pdbx_seq_one_letter_code
_entity_poly.pdbx_strand_id
1 'polypeptide(L)'
;MKIRTFFFLIAAFFLMTSEDGCEEVLLIKNIYPNPVQTELHVELQTEFLEDFFQVNYNIVNMNGQVVGAGKFENEINSINCSELQPGYYTIQIPEYGESTKFIKK
;
A
#
# COMPACT_ATOMS: atom_id res chain seq x y z
N MET A 1 8.09 23.47 -50.61
CA MET A 1 9.07 23.57 -49.49
C MET A 1 8.66 24.73 -48.59
N LYS A 2 7.92 24.45 -47.51
CA LYS A 2 7.67 25.36 -46.38
C LYS A 2 7.47 24.50 -45.13
N ILE A 3 8.59 24.18 -44.48
CA ILE A 3 8.66 23.60 -43.15
C ILE A 3 8.58 24.79 -42.19
N ARG A 4 7.57 24.81 -41.31
CA ARG A 4 7.56 25.51 -40.00
C ARG A 4 6.14 25.57 -39.43
N THR A 5 5.71 24.49 -38.78
CA THR A 5 4.84 24.55 -37.60
C THR A 5 5.03 23.25 -36.80
N PHE A 6 6.28 23.03 -36.41
CA PHE A 6 6.70 22.00 -35.48
C PHE A 6 6.61 22.61 -34.07
N PHE A 7 6.18 21.82 -33.08
CA PHE A 7 6.43 22.06 -31.65
C PHE A 7 5.78 23.27 -30.95
N PHE A 8 4.46 23.42 -31.01
CA PHE A 8 3.79 24.21 -29.96
C PHE A 8 2.57 23.54 -29.32
N LEU A 9 2.01 22.49 -29.92
CA LEU A 9 0.82 21.84 -29.34
C LEU A 9 1.12 20.72 -28.33
N ILE A 10 2.32 20.10 -28.38
CA ILE A 10 2.66 18.99 -27.46
C ILE A 10 3.19 19.52 -26.11
N ALA A 11 3.78 20.72 -26.08
CA ALA A 11 4.26 21.32 -24.84
C ALA A 11 3.14 21.91 -23.96
N ALA A 12 1.96 22.19 -24.54
CA ALA A 12 0.81 22.70 -23.78
C ALA A 12 0.01 21.59 -23.07
N PHE A 13 0.13 20.33 -23.50
CA PHE A 13 -0.47 19.20 -22.78
C PHE A 13 0.38 18.72 -21.60
N PHE A 14 1.65 19.16 -21.53
CA PHE A 14 2.58 18.76 -20.48
C PHE A 14 2.78 19.82 -19.38
N LEU A 15 2.07 20.95 -19.46
CA LEU A 15 2.27 22.10 -18.56
C LEU A 15 1.06 22.38 -17.65
N MET A 16 0.13 21.43 -17.51
CA MET A 16 -1.10 21.63 -16.74
C MET A 16 -1.47 20.38 -15.91
N THR A 17 -0.52 19.89 -15.13
CA THR A 17 -0.77 19.09 -13.91
C THR A 17 0.25 19.50 -12.84
N SER A 18 0.33 20.81 -12.55
CA SER A 18 0.92 21.29 -11.31
C SER A 18 -0.22 21.91 -10.49
N GLU A 19 -1.14 21.06 -10.08
CA GLU A 19 -1.92 21.33 -8.87
C GLU A 19 -1.19 20.57 -7.78
N ASP A 20 -0.86 21.25 -6.68
CA ASP A 20 -0.27 20.68 -5.48
C ASP A 20 -1.23 19.62 -4.91
N GLY A 21 -1.21 18.42 -5.49
CA GLY A 21 -1.79 17.24 -4.91
C GLY A 21 -0.83 16.80 -3.82
N CYS A 22 -1.12 17.13 -2.57
CA CYS A 22 -0.57 16.35 -1.47
C CYS A 22 -0.94 14.90 -1.74
N GLU A 23 0.03 14.09 -2.20
CA GLU A 23 -0.18 12.66 -2.36
C GLU A 23 -0.65 12.15 -0.99
N GLU A 24 -1.81 11.49 -0.95
CA GLU A 24 -2.26 10.87 0.28
C GLU A 24 -1.25 9.78 0.65
N VAL A 25 -0.45 10.05 1.67
CA VAL A 25 0.53 9.09 2.16
C VAL A 25 -0.11 8.24 3.24
N LEU A 26 -0.15 6.94 2.99
CA LEU A 26 -0.47 5.92 3.97
C LEU A 26 0.80 5.12 4.28
N LEU A 27 1.14 5.03 5.57
CA LEU A 27 2.29 4.28 6.04
C LEU A 27 1.86 3.17 6.98
N ILE A 28 2.56 2.03 6.93
CA ILE A 28 2.47 1.03 7.97
C ILE A 28 3.40 1.45 9.10
N LYS A 29 2.83 1.97 10.18
CA LYS A 29 3.57 2.48 11.33
C LYS A 29 4.21 1.35 12.13
N ASN A 30 3.42 0.35 12.51
CA ASN A 30 3.87 -0.77 13.35
C ASN A 30 3.21 -2.08 12.93
N ILE A 31 3.92 -3.17 13.19
CA ILE A 31 3.42 -4.54 13.00
C ILE A 31 3.88 -5.42 14.18
N TYR A 32 2.93 -6.06 14.87
CA TYR A 32 3.24 -6.87 16.05
C TYR A 32 2.16 -7.92 16.35
N PRO A 33 2.47 -9.00 17.08
CA PRO A 33 3.83 -9.43 17.41
C PRO A 33 4.56 -9.93 16.14
N ASN A 34 5.87 -9.69 16.08
CA ASN A 34 6.73 -10.29 15.07
C ASN A 34 7.91 -10.98 15.78
N PRO A 35 7.99 -12.31 15.82
CA PRO A 35 7.19 -13.27 15.04
C PRO A 35 5.74 -13.48 15.53
N VAL A 36 4.81 -13.70 14.59
CA VAL A 36 3.39 -13.95 14.84
C VAL A 36 3.10 -15.44 15.00
N GLN A 37 2.10 -15.78 15.82
CA GLN A 37 1.56 -17.14 15.95
C GLN A 37 0.17 -17.30 15.35
N THR A 38 -0.77 -16.43 15.70
CA THR A 38 -2.18 -16.53 15.30
C THR A 38 -2.75 -15.22 14.86
N GLU A 39 -2.43 -14.13 15.56
CA GLU A 39 -3.05 -12.83 15.34
C GLU A 39 -1.95 -11.78 15.13
N LEU A 40 -2.07 -11.03 14.04
CA LEU A 40 -1.15 -9.97 13.64
C LEU A 40 -1.87 -8.63 13.73
N HIS A 41 -1.33 -7.73 14.53
CA HIS A 41 -1.77 -6.34 14.62
C HIS A 41 -0.96 -5.48 13.65
N VAL A 42 -1.67 -4.62 12.92
CA VAL A 42 -1.09 -3.66 11.98
C VAL A 42 -1.63 -2.29 12.33
N GLU A 43 -0.72 -1.36 12.64
CA GLU A 43 -1.02 0.05 12.88
C GLU A 43 -0.68 0.84 11.63
N LEU A 44 -1.63 1.65 11.19
CA LEU A 44 -1.51 2.52 10.03
C LEU A 44 -1.42 3.97 10.50
N GLN A 45 -0.67 4.76 9.73
CA GLN A 45 -0.58 6.20 9.91
C GLN A 45 -0.97 6.87 8.59
N THR A 46 -1.97 7.74 8.66
CA THR A 46 -2.36 8.63 7.57
C THR A 46 -2.04 10.05 7.96
N GLU A 47 -1.58 10.85 7.01
CA GLU A 47 -1.36 12.28 7.23
C GLU A 47 -2.56 13.14 6.78
N PHE A 48 -3.57 12.56 6.10
CA PHE A 48 -4.63 13.35 5.43
C PHE A 48 -6.04 12.73 5.34
N LEU A 49 -6.30 11.52 5.84
CA LEU A 49 -7.61 10.85 5.72
C LEU A 49 -8.41 10.95 7.02
N GLU A 50 -9.36 11.89 7.09
CA GLU A 50 -10.18 12.08 8.30
C GLU A 50 -11.44 11.20 8.38
N ASP A 51 -11.97 10.57 7.31
CA ASP A 51 -13.34 10.04 7.42
C ASP A 51 -13.70 8.63 6.93
N PHE A 52 -12.95 7.96 6.04
CA PHE A 52 -13.29 6.57 5.67
C PHE A 52 -12.06 5.78 5.25
N PHE A 53 -11.34 5.22 6.24
CA PHE A 53 -10.15 4.44 5.95
C PHE A 53 -10.54 3.01 5.55
N GLN A 54 -10.67 2.78 4.25
CA GLN A 54 -11.09 1.50 3.70
C GLN A 54 -10.11 1.08 2.60
N VAL A 55 -8.98 0.48 3.01
CA VAL A 55 -7.85 0.20 2.12
C VAL A 55 -7.57 -1.29 2.03
N ASN A 56 -7.36 -1.80 0.82
CA ASN A 56 -7.11 -3.23 0.62
C ASN A 56 -5.66 -3.59 0.97
N TYR A 57 -5.46 -4.81 1.46
CA TYR A 57 -4.12 -5.37 1.64
C TYR A 57 -4.04 -6.78 1.07
N ASN A 58 -2.82 -7.19 0.72
CA ASN A 58 -2.47 -8.55 0.33
C ASN A 58 -1.37 -9.11 1.24
N ILE A 59 -1.46 -10.39 1.57
CA ILE A 59 -0.38 -11.15 2.22
C ILE A 59 0.27 -12.02 1.16
N VAL A 60 1.58 -11.85 0.99
CA VAL A 60 2.37 -12.49 -0.05
C VAL A 60 3.44 -13.37 0.60
N ASN A 61 3.57 -14.60 0.14
CA ASN A 61 4.62 -15.52 0.60
C ASN A 61 5.97 -15.26 -0.09
N MET A 62 7.02 -16.00 0.30
CA MET A 62 8.37 -15.85 -0.29
C MET A 62 8.45 -16.12 -1.80
N ASN A 63 7.48 -16.86 -2.36
CA ASN A 63 7.41 -17.15 -3.79
C ASN A 63 6.69 -16.06 -4.58
N GLY A 64 6.25 -14.98 -3.93
CA GLY A 64 5.46 -13.92 -4.56
C GLY A 64 3.99 -14.27 -4.75
N GLN A 65 3.48 -15.35 -4.13
CA GLN A 65 2.09 -15.74 -4.25
C GLN A 65 1.24 -15.05 -3.18
N VAL A 66 0.08 -14.52 -3.58
CA VAL A 66 -0.92 -13.99 -2.65
C VAL A 66 -1.58 -15.16 -1.93
N VAL A 67 -1.42 -15.23 -0.61
CA VAL A 67 -1.96 -16.28 0.26
C VAL A 67 -3.07 -15.78 1.18
N GLY A 68 -3.30 -14.47 1.20
CA GLY A 68 -4.38 -13.83 1.93
C GLY A 68 -4.62 -12.43 1.39
N ALA A 69 -5.83 -11.92 1.57
CA ALA A 69 -6.20 -10.57 1.23
C ALA A 69 -7.30 -10.10 2.18
N GLY A 70 -7.42 -8.79 2.35
CA GLY A 70 -8.45 -8.21 3.20
C GLY A 70 -8.48 -6.71 3.09
N LYS A 71 -9.13 -6.08 4.08
CA LYS A 71 -9.31 -4.65 4.14
C LYS A 71 -8.93 -4.13 5.51
N PHE A 72 -8.20 -3.03 5.53
CA PHE A 72 -8.01 -2.22 6.72
C PHE A 72 -9.16 -1.23 6.80
N GLU A 73 -9.81 -1.23 7.96
CA GLU A 73 -11.02 -0.44 8.21
C GLU A 73 -10.82 0.60 9.33
N ASN A 74 -9.70 0.48 10.05
CA ASN A 74 -9.34 1.32 11.19
C ASN A 74 -7.84 1.66 11.15
N GLU A 75 -7.38 2.52 12.05
CA GLU A 75 -5.94 2.74 12.25
C GLU A 75 -5.23 1.49 12.77
N ILE A 76 -5.90 0.73 13.65
CA ILE A 76 -5.39 -0.51 14.22
C ILE A 76 -6.26 -1.66 13.74
N ASN A 77 -5.66 -2.62 13.03
CA ASN A 77 -6.36 -3.77 12.48
C ASN A 77 -5.73 -5.06 13.00
N SER A 78 -6.57 -6.08 13.13
CA SER A 78 -6.14 -7.44 13.47
C SER A 78 -6.36 -8.36 12.28
N ILE A 79 -5.36 -9.18 11.98
CA ILE A 79 -5.37 -10.17 10.90
C ILE A 79 -5.17 -11.55 11.52
N ASN A 80 -6.08 -12.47 11.21
CA ASN A 80 -5.92 -13.87 11.57
C ASN A 80 -4.93 -14.56 10.62
N CYS A 81 -3.84 -15.07 11.17
CA CYS A 81 -2.77 -15.79 10.51
C CYS A 81 -2.69 -17.27 10.94
N SER A 82 -3.71 -17.81 11.63
CA SER A 82 -3.69 -19.19 12.15
C SER A 82 -3.54 -20.25 11.06
N GLU A 83 -4.08 -19.99 9.87
CA GLU A 83 -4.05 -20.89 8.72
C GLU A 83 -2.74 -20.78 7.91
N LEU A 84 -1.92 -19.76 8.17
CA LEU A 84 -0.64 -19.58 7.51
C LEU A 84 0.39 -20.59 8.03
N GLN A 85 1.08 -21.24 7.11
CA GLN A 85 2.22 -22.08 7.44
C GLN A 85 3.38 -21.23 8.01
N PRO A 86 4.24 -21.78 8.88
CA PRO A 86 5.45 -21.09 9.34
C PRO A 86 6.32 -20.62 8.18
N GLY A 87 6.80 -19.38 8.22
CA GLY A 87 7.57 -18.80 7.13
C GLY A 87 7.64 -17.27 7.14
N TYR A 88 8.23 -16.71 6.08
CA TYR A 88 8.33 -15.27 5.87
C TYR A 88 7.21 -14.79 4.94
N TYR A 89 6.59 -13.68 5.32
CA TYR A 89 5.50 -13.07 4.57
C TYR A 89 5.71 -11.57 4.45
N THR A 90 5.11 -11.00 3.42
CA THR A 90 5.02 -9.55 3.22
C THR A 90 3.55 -9.17 3.20
N ILE A 91 3.16 -8.17 3.97
CA ILE A 91 1.88 -7.50 3.79
C ILE A 91 2.10 -6.29 2.89
N GLN A 92 1.23 -6.12 1.91
CA GLN A 92 1.33 -5.09 0.88
C GLN A 92 0.02 -4.33 0.82
N ILE A 93 0.12 -3.03 0.59
CA ILE A 93 -0.98 -2.13 0.30
C ILE A 93 -0.76 -1.60 -1.12
N PRO A 94 -1.26 -2.30 -2.15
CA PRO A 94 -0.93 -2.02 -3.55
C PRO A 94 -1.25 -0.59 -3.97
N GLU A 95 -2.37 -0.04 -3.49
CA GLU A 95 -2.86 1.29 -3.83
C GLU A 95 -1.88 2.40 -3.42
N TYR A 96 -1.10 2.18 -2.35
CA TYR A 96 -0.16 3.16 -1.79
C TYR A 96 1.31 2.75 -1.99
N GLY A 97 1.57 1.60 -2.64
CA GLY A 97 2.92 1.08 -2.83
C GLY A 97 3.64 0.70 -1.52
N GLU A 98 2.90 0.60 -0.41
CA GLU A 98 3.46 0.39 0.92
C GLU A 98 3.53 -1.10 1.26
N SER A 99 4.58 -1.52 1.95
CA SER A 99 4.71 -2.92 2.37
C SER A 99 5.59 -3.12 3.59
N THR A 100 5.29 -4.15 4.38
CA THR A 100 6.15 -4.58 5.49
C THR A 100 6.22 -6.08 5.62
N LYS A 101 7.22 -6.59 6.33
CA LYS A 101 7.52 -8.01 6.46
C LYS A 101 7.20 -8.52 7.86
N PHE A 102 6.73 -9.75 7.95
CA PHE A 102 6.57 -10.45 9.22
C PHE A 102 6.94 -11.93 9.11
N ILE A 103 7.23 -12.54 10.25
CA ILE A 103 7.60 -13.95 10.36
C ILE A 103 6.49 -14.69 11.09
N LYS A 104 5.94 -15.74 10.47
CA LYS A 104 5.03 -16.69 11.12
C LYS A 104 5.85 -17.83 11.73
N LYS A 105 5.63 -18.10 13.02
CA LYS A 105 6.17 -19.27 13.72
C LYS A 105 5.25 -20.48 13.65
#